data_AF-A0A068VMC3-F1
#
_entry.id   AF-A0A068VMC3-F1
#
_cell.length_a   1.000
_cell.length_b   1.000
_cell.length_c   1.000
_cell.angle_alpha   90.00
_cell.angle_beta   90.00
_cell.angle_gamma   90.00
#
_symmetry.space_group_name_H-M   'P 1'
#
loop_
_entity.id
_entity.type
_entity.pdbx_description
1 polymer ?
#
loop_
_entity_poly.entity_id
_entity_poly.type
_entity_poly.pdbx_seq_one_letter_code
_entity_poly.pdbx_strand_id
1 'polypeptide(L)'
;MGTSAYPTQISRIYPFACSNSIKTCNSYHYQHNGFKKEQIASYYSVNTSQIRPITDNNRNDYLVTVPLVSPAGGLATQLATGFNGTTFAFPNALDIDQANQIVYFTDAGAIFFSRNLSTIIQSNDTSGKLYKYDARTKTLSLLLNGLSGPLGVARVRRYWVSGPKAGFSEILVNLPGSPDNIKRTISGDFFAAVTILNRQTFQTTSSVGQRINGDLGIVEATVNLTAQYTNNLISEVQEFLGKLYIGPSTASFVSVYGP
;
A
#
# COMPACT_ATOMS: atom_id res chain seq x y z
N MET A 1 -28.88 -27.41 28.62
CA MET A 1 -27.41 -27.26 28.52
C MET A 1 -27.02 -27.64 27.11
N GLY A 2 -26.91 -26.65 26.22
CA GLY A 2 -26.58 -26.87 24.81
C GLY A 2 -25.11 -26.53 24.57
N THR A 3 -24.33 -27.52 24.18
CA THR A 3 -22.94 -27.37 23.74
C THR A 3 -22.94 -26.72 22.35
N SER A 4 -22.59 -25.44 22.28
CA SER A 4 -22.33 -24.75 21.01
C SER A 4 -21.00 -25.24 20.45
N ALA A 5 -21.06 -25.92 19.30
CA ALA A 5 -19.91 -26.30 18.50
C ALA A 5 -19.09 -25.05 18.11
N TYR A 6 -17.78 -25.11 18.33
CA TYR A 6 -16.84 -24.16 17.73
C TYR A 6 -16.81 -24.42 16.22
N PRO A 7 -16.98 -23.40 15.35
CA PRO A 7 -16.76 -23.61 13.93
C PRO A 7 -15.28 -23.86 13.67
N THR A 8 -15.06 -24.91 12.89
CA THR A 8 -13.82 -25.47 12.39
C THR A 8 -12.86 -24.42 11.84
N GLN A 9 -11.59 -24.61 12.16
CA GLN A 9 -10.42 -23.96 11.57
C GLN A 9 -10.63 -23.60 10.08
N ILE A 10 -10.59 -22.30 9.74
CA ILE A 10 -10.74 -21.84 8.36
C ILE A 10 -9.48 -22.25 7.57
N SER A 11 -9.57 -23.40 6.91
CA SER A 11 -8.69 -23.80 5.84
C SER A 11 -8.99 -22.93 4.61
N ARG A 12 -8.19 -21.89 4.38
CA ARG A 12 -7.82 -21.31 3.06
C ARG A 12 -7.06 -20.01 3.28
N ILE A 13 -5.88 -20.12 3.90
CA ILE A 13 -4.78 -19.25 3.51
C ILE A 13 -4.33 -19.82 2.16
N TYR A 14 -4.32 -19.02 1.09
CA TYR A 14 -3.63 -19.37 -0.14
C TYR A 14 -2.28 -18.64 -0.12
N PRO A 15 -1.25 -19.14 0.60
CA PRO A 15 0.09 -18.62 0.40
C PRO A 15 0.49 -18.94 -1.04
N PHE A 16 1.17 -18.02 -1.71
CA PHE A 16 1.83 -18.34 -2.97
C PHE A 16 2.74 -19.55 -2.76
N ALA A 17 2.46 -20.66 -3.47
CA ALA A 17 3.43 -21.73 -3.57
C ALA A 17 4.65 -21.17 -4.31
N CYS A 18 5.82 -21.19 -3.67
CA CYS A 18 7.06 -20.79 -4.34
C CYS A 18 7.25 -21.64 -5.59
N SER A 19 7.54 -20.99 -6.72
CA SER A 19 7.92 -21.70 -7.94
C SER A 19 9.19 -22.50 -7.70
N ASN A 20 9.22 -23.77 -8.11
CA ASN A 20 10.40 -24.65 -8.05
C ASN A 20 11.64 -24.10 -8.80
N SER A 21 11.45 -23.06 -9.61
CA SER A 21 12.49 -22.40 -10.42
C SER A 21 13.14 -21.17 -9.79
N ILE A 22 12.70 -20.69 -8.61
CA ILE A 22 13.24 -19.46 -8.00
C ILE A 22 14.01 -19.79 -6.72
N LYS A 23 15.34 -19.62 -6.75
CA LYS A 23 16.26 -19.92 -5.63
C LYS A 23 17.07 -18.68 -5.19
N THR A 24 16.55 -17.92 -4.21
CA THR A 24 17.24 -17.02 -3.22
C THR A 24 17.88 -15.67 -3.63
N CYS A 25 17.93 -14.69 -2.69
CA CYS A 25 18.86 -13.49 -2.53
C CYS A 25 18.58 -12.74 -1.13
N ASN A 26 19.08 -11.52 -0.71
CA ASN A 26 18.82 -10.67 0.59
C ASN A 26 18.43 -9.09 0.57
N SER A 27 17.32 -8.53 1.16
CA SER A 27 16.93 -7.05 1.09
C SER A 27 17.23 -6.14 2.31
N TYR A 28 17.25 -4.80 2.11
CA TYR A 28 17.43 -3.77 3.17
C TYR A 28 16.28 -2.75 3.25
N HIS A 29 15.82 -2.46 4.47
CA HIS A 29 14.89 -1.39 4.84
C HIS A 29 15.66 -0.24 5.49
N TYR A 30 15.47 0.99 5.02
CA TYR A 30 16.13 2.17 5.57
C TYR A 30 15.33 2.76 6.74
N GLN A 31 15.99 2.90 7.88
CA GLN A 31 15.45 3.36 9.16
C GLN A 31 16.14 4.65 9.60
N HIS A 32 15.37 5.74 9.70
CA HIS A 32 15.89 7.09 9.97
C HIS A 32 15.17 7.79 11.15
N ASN A 33 14.53 7.01 12.04
CA ASN A 33 13.64 7.52 13.09
C ASN A 33 14.37 7.90 14.39
N GLY A 34 15.71 8.00 14.38
CA GLY A 34 16.52 8.37 15.55
C GLY A 34 16.59 7.31 16.67
N PHE A 35 16.03 6.13 16.46
CA PHE A 35 16.10 5.02 17.40
C PHE A 35 17.51 4.44 17.48
N LYS A 36 17.90 4.02 18.69
CA LYS A 36 19.14 3.24 18.88
C LYS A 36 18.98 1.86 18.24
N LYS A 37 20.10 1.28 17.82
CA LYS A 37 20.17 -0.01 17.13
C LYS A 37 19.39 -1.14 17.83
N GLU A 38 19.41 -1.16 19.16
CA GLU A 38 18.71 -2.16 19.99
C GLU A 38 17.19 -1.94 19.96
N GLN A 39 16.76 -0.68 19.92
CA GLN A 39 15.35 -0.31 19.79
C GLN A 39 14.83 -0.67 18.40
N ILE A 40 15.65 -0.49 17.36
CA ILE A 40 15.34 -0.90 15.98
C ILE A 40 15.22 -2.42 15.88
N ALA A 41 16.13 -3.16 16.50
CA ALA A 41 16.10 -4.62 16.55
C ALA A 41 14.81 -5.14 17.21
N SER A 42 14.42 -4.55 18.34
CA SER A 42 13.16 -4.85 19.02
C SER A 42 11.94 -4.51 18.15
N TYR A 43 11.93 -3.31 17.55
CA TYR A 43 10.82 -2.83 16.73
C TYR A 43 10.54 -3.70 15.50
N TYR A 44 11.59 -4.14 14.81
CA TYR A 44 11.47 -4.97 13.61
C TYR A 44 11.54 -6.48 13.90
N SER A 45 11.67 -6.90 15.17
CA SER A 45 11.86 -8.30 15.55
C SER A 45 13.01 -8.99 14.81
N VAL A 46 14.14 -8.28 14.66
CA VAL A 46 15.36 -8.78 14.01
C VAL A 46 16.54 -8.75 14.97
N ASN A 47 17.59 -9.53 14.70
CA ASN A 47 18.83 -9.43 15.46
C ASN A 47 19.55 -8.12 15.14
N THR A 48 20.27 -7.55 16.11
CA THR A 48 21.10 -6.36 15.89
C THR A 48 22.18 -6.58 14.83
N SER A 49 22.61 -7.82 14.61
CA SER A 49 23.53 -8.21 13.52
C SER A 49 22.95 -7.95 12.12
N GLN A 50 21.63 -7.88 12.00
CA GLN A 50 20.91 -7.60 10.75
C GLN A 50 20.76 -6.10 10.48
N ILE A 51 21.32 -5.24 11.34
CA ILE A 51 21.20 -3.79 11.26
C ILE A 51 22.58 -3.17 10.99
N ARG A 52 22.73 -2.53 9.83
CA ARG A 52 23.96 -1.86 9.39
C ARG A 52 23.81 -0.34 9.53
N PRO A 53 24.70 0.36 10.26
CA PRO A 53 24.66 1.83 10.31
C PRO A 53 25.04 2.44 8.96
N ILE A 54 24.38 3.55 8.61
CA ILE A 54 24.79 4.47 7.56
C ILE A 54 25.00 5.83 8.22
N THR A 55 26.15 6.45 7.92
CA THR A 55 26.44 7.80 8.38
C THR A 55 26.23 8.76 7.20
N ASP A 56 25.26 9.66 7.33
CA ASP A 56 25.11 10.82 6.45
C ASP A 56 25.05 12.09 7.31
N ASN A 57 25.98 13.03 7.10
CA ASN A 57 25.98 14.36 7.73
C ASN A 57 25.68 14.38 9.24
N ASN A 58 26.43 13.59 10.03
CA ASN A 58 26.29 13.45 11.50
C ASN A 58 24.97 12.84 12.01
N ARG A 59 24.12 12.28 11.15
CA ARG A 59 22.98 11.45 11.56
C ARG A 59 23.34 9.96 11.47
N ASN A 60 22.97 9.23 12.52
CA ASN A 60 23.08 7.77 12.57
C ASN A 60 21.77 7.17 12.06
N ASP A 61 21.74 6.83 10.78
CA ASP A 61 20.65 6.06 10.20
C ASP A 61 21.06 4.59 10.09
N TYR A 62 20.10 3.72 9.79
CA TYR A 62 20.33 2.29 9.78
C TYR A 62 19.66 1.60 8.58
N LEU A 63 20.35 0.66 7.95
CA LEU A 63 19.73 -0.35 7.11
C LEU A 63 19.40 -1.56 7.96
N VAL A 64 18.11 -1.87 8.05
CA VAL A 64 17.57 -3.07 8.68
C VAL A 64 17.36 -4.12 7.61
N THR A 65 17.98 -5.27 7.73
CA THR A 65 17.69 -6.40 6.84
C THR A 65 16.31 -6.94 7.20
N VAL A 66 15.28 -6.57 6.43
CA VAL A 66 13.91 -7.01 6.66
C VAL A 66 13.61 -8.18 5.73
N PRO A 67 13.09 -9.31 6.24
CA PRO A 67 12.80 -10.47 5.42
C PRO A 67 11.49 -10.30 4.64
N LEU A 68 11.51 -10.55 3.32
CA LEU A 68 10.60 -11.51 2.69
C LEU A 68 11.02 -11.87 1.25
N VAL A 69 11.14 -13.18 0.95
CA VAL A 69 10.55 -13.95 -0.19
C VAL A 69 10.86 -15.45 0.06
N SER A 70 9.86 -16.34 -0.05
CA SER A 70 9.77 -17.75 0.44
C SER A 70 9.44 -17.90 1.93
N PRO A 71 8.78 -19.00 2.39
CA PRO A 71 8.52 -19.26 3.82
C PRO A 71 9.77 -19.23 4.72
N ALA A 72 10.97 -19.24 4.11
CA ALA A 72 12.27 -19.16 4.78
C ALA A 72 12.94 -17.76 4.72
N GLY A 73 12.36 -16.78 4.02
CA GLY A 73 12.92 -15.41 3.84
C GLY A 73 13.94 -15.25 2.68
N GLY A 74 14.27 -14.00 2.33
CA GLY A 74 15.20 -13.61 1.23
C GLY A 74 15.00 -12.18 0.64
N LEU A 75 15.79 -11.76 -0.37
CA LEU A 75 15.65 -10.58 -1.27
C LEU A 75 14.43 -10.86 -2.14
N ALA A 76 13.71 -9.78 -2.42
CA ALA A 76 12.87 -9.71 -3.59
C ALA A 76 13.68 -9.83 -4.88
N THR A 77 13.20 -10.65 -5.81
CA THR A 77 13.62 -10.61 -7.21
C THR A 77 12.99 -9.39 -7.87
N GLN A 78 13.80 -8.56 -8.53
CA GLN A 78 13.29 -7.43 -9.30
C GLN A 78 12.58 -7.94 -10.56
N LEU A 79 11.30 -7.61 -10.69
CA LEU A 79 10.47 -8.04 -11.81
C LEU A 79 10.53 -7.06 -12.99
N ALA A 80 10.62 -5.75 -12.71
CA ALA A 80 10.71 -4.69 -13.71
C ALA A 80 11.32 -3.41 -13.10
N THR A 81 12.00 -2.61 -13.93
CA THR A 81 12.58 -1.31 -13.55
C THR A 81 11.92 -0.14 -14.28
N GLY A 82 11.19 -0.41 -15.35
CA GLY A 82 10.59 0.57 -16.21
C GLY A 82 9.74 -0.05 -17.30
N PHE A 83 9.17 0.81 -18.14
CA PHE A 83 8.32 0.45 -19.27
C PHE A 83 8.71 1.29 -20.49
N ASN A 84 8.86 0.66 -21.67
CA ASN A 84 9.24 1.32 -22.92
C ASN A 84 10.44 2.28 -22.79
N GLY A 85 11.52 1.82 -22.15
CA GLY A 85 12.75 2.60 -21.97
C GLY A 85 12.67 3.70 -20.91
N THR A 86 11.53 3.89 -20.25
CA THR A 86 11.37 4.85 -19.15
C THR A 86 11.36 4.14 -17.80
N THR A 87 12.29 4.50 -16.91
CA THR A 87 12.32 3.98 -15.53
C THR A 87 11.08 4.43 -14.77
N PHE A 88 10.55 3.55 -13.91
CA PHE A 88 9.49 3.96 -12.98
C PHE A 88 9.99 5.02 -12.01
N ALA A 89 9.15 6.00 -11.72
CA ALA A 89 9.51 7.06 -10.78
C ALA A 89 9.23 6.60 -9.35
N PHE A 90 7.97 6.49 -8.96
CA PHE A 90 7.57 6.20 -7.59
C PHE A 90 6.52 5.09 -7.56
N PRO A 91 6.92 3.81 -7.74
CA PRO A 91 6.03 2.68 -7.50
C PRO A 91 5.47 2.74 -6.07
N ASN A 92 4.15 2.85 -5.91
CA ASN A 92 3.52 3.12 -4.61
C ASN A 92 2.64 1.98 -4.12
N ALA A 93 1.58 1.66 -4.87
CA ALA A 93 0.61 0.64 -4.48
C ALA A 93 0.74 -0.59 -5.38
N LEU A 94 0.39 -1.75 -4.81
CA LEU A 94 0.47 -3.07 -5.42
C LEU A 94 -0.73 -3.89 -4.96
N ASP A 95 -1.33 -4.64 -5.89
CA ASP A 95 -2.21 -5.76 -5.57
C ASP A 95 -1.99 -6.92 -6.55
N ILE A 96 -2.41 -8.12 -6.17
CA ILE A 96 -2.11 -9.34 -6.92
C ILE A 96 -3.36 -10.18 -7.12
N ASP A 97 -3.70 -10.44 -8.38
CA ASP A 97 -4.62 -11.49 -8.77
C ASP A 97 -3.91 -12.84 -8.61
N GLN A 98 -4.20 -13.49 -7.49
CA GLN A 98 -3.62 -14.77 -7.10
C GLN A 98 -3.95 -15.89 -8.10
N ALA A 99 -5.16 -15.90 -8.64
CA ALA A 99 -5.64 -16.97 -9.50
C ALA A 99 -4.95 -16.94 -10.87
N ASN A 100 -4.76 -15.73 -11.40
CA ASN A 100 -4.17 -15.54 -12.73
C ASN A 100 -2.68 -15.18 -12.71
N GLN A 101 -2.08 -15.05 -11.51
CA GLN A 101 -0.68 -14.63 -11.32
C GLN A 101 -0.37 -13.28 -11.98
N ILE A 102 -1.30 -12.33 -11.85
CA ILE A 102 -1.16 -10.98 -12.39
C ILE A 102 -0.91 -10.01 -11.25
N VAL A 103 0.15 -9.22 -11.40
CA VAL A 103 0.49 -8.13 -10.51
C VAL A 103 -0.02 -6.82 -11.08
N TYR A 104 -0.79 -6.06 -10.32
CA TYR A 104 -1.20 -4.70 -10.64
C TYR A 104 -0.47 -3.74 -9.72
N PHE A 105 0.09 -2.67 -10.27
CA PHE A 105 0.78 -1.68 -9.45
C PHE A 105 0.71 -0.28 -10.05
N THR A 106 0.85 0.72 -9.20
CA THR A 106 0.86 2.12 -9.60
C THR A 106 2.26 2.70 -9.55
N ASP A 107 2.57 3.57 -10.51
CA ASP A 107 3.65 4.54 -10.43
C ASP A 107 3.00 5.91 -10.17
N ALA A 108 3.22 6.49 -9.00
CA ALA A 108 2.58 7.74 -8.58
C ALA A 108 3.19 8.98 -9.27
N GLY A 109 4.38 8.85 -9.85
CA GLY A 109 5.07 9.95 -10.53
C GLY A 109 6.20 10.58 -9.71
N ALA A 110 7.05 11.33 -10.40
CA ALA A 110 8.31 11.84 -9.85
C ALA A 110 8.13 12.94 -8.78
N ILE A 111 6.98 13.61 -8.74
CA ILE A 111 6.72 14.68 -7.77
C ILE A 111 6.83 14.18 -6.32
N PHE A 112 6.53 12.90 -6.08
CA PHE A 112 6.58 12.27 -4.76
C PHE A 112 8.01 12.12 -4.21
N PHE A 113 9.05 12.21 -5.06
CA PHE A 113 10.43 12.27 -4.59
C PHE A 113 10.76 13.55 -3.82
N SER A 114 9.99 14.63 -4.03
CA SER A 114 10.18 15.87 -3.27
C SER A 114 9.97 15.68 -1.77
N ARG A 115 9.14 14.69 -1.38
CA ARG A 115 8.68 14.44 0.01
C ARG A 115 8.08 15.67 0.70
N ASN A 116 7.78 16.72 -0.05
CA ASN A 116 7.26 17.97 0.46
C ASN A 116 5.76 18.05 0.14
N LEU A 117 4.94 18.09 1.19
CA LEU A 117 3.48 18.05 1.05
C LEU A 117 2.93 19.25 0.26
N SER A 118 3.43 20.47 0.50
CA SER A 118 2.93 21.64 -0.22
C SER A 118 3.28 21.55 -1.70
N THR A 119 4.50 21.12 -2.04
CA THR A 119 4.92 20.90 -3.43
C THR A 119 4.06 19.85 -4.13
N ILE A 120 3.82 18.70 -3.49
CA ILE A 120 2.98 17.63 -4.05
C ILE A 120 1.55 18.13 -4.29
N ILE A 121 0.94 18.79 -3.30
CA ILE A 121 -0.45 19.25 -3.37
C ILE A 121 -0.63 20.36 -4.40
N GLN A 122 0.30 21.31 -4.48
CA GLN A 122 0.23 22.45 -5.39
C GLN A 122 0.54 22.06 -6.85
N SER A 123 1.28 20.98 -7.07
CA SER A 123 1.63 20.52 -8.42
C SER A 123 0.42 20.14 -9.28
N ASN A 124 -0.69 19.73 -8.64
CA ASN A 124 -1.82 19.08 -9.31
C ASN A 124 -1.38 17.94 -10.26
N ASP A 125 -0.34 17.20 -9.86
CA ASP A 125 0.24 16.16 -10.70
C ASP A 125 -0.81 15.11 -11.11
N THR A 126 -0.74 14.74 -12.39
CA THR A 126 -1.57 13.71 -13.02
C THR A 126 -0.69 12.74 -13.82
N SER A 127 0.61 12.68 -13.52
CA SER A 127 1.58 11.85 -14.25
C SER A 127 1.50 10.37 -13.88
N GLY A 128 0.69 10.04 -12.87
CA GLY A 128 0.52 8.70 -12.33
C GLY A 128 -0.04 7.70 -13.36
N LYS A 129 0.38 6.45 -13.20
CA LYS A 129 0.10 5.34 -14.12
C LYS A 129 -0.28 4.07 -13.38
N LEU A 130 -1.13 3.26 -14.00
CA LEU A 130 -1.47 1.91 -13.56
C LEU A 130 -0.88 0.90 -14.54
N TYR A 131 -0.12 -0.06 -14.02
CA TYR A 131 0.50 -1.12 -14.78
C TYR A 131 -0.04 -2.49 -14.39
N LYS A 132 0.10 -3.42 -15.33
CA LYS A 132 -0.14 -4.85 -15.18
C LYS A 132 1.14 -5.61 -15.53
N TYR A 133 1.56 -6.53 -14.68
CA TYR A 133 2.63 -7.48 -14.94
C TYR A 133 2.09 -8.91 -14.86
N ASP A 134 2.12 -9.64 -15.98
CA ASP A 134 1.81 -11.06 -16.02
C ASP A 134 3.07 -11.85 -15.63
N ALA A 135 3.07 -12.49 -14.47
CA ALA A 135 4.25 -13.20 -13.97
C ALA A 135 4.55 -14.50 -14.73
N ARG A 136 3.54 -15.07 -15.42
CA ARG A 136 3.70 -16.30 -16.21
C ARG A 136 4.37 -16.00 -17.56
N THR A 137 3.96 -14.92 -18.22
CA THR A 137 4.54 -14.50 -19.51
C THR A 137 5.66 -13.48 -19.36
N LYS A 138 5.88 -12.97 -18.14
CA LYS A 138 6.81 -11.87 -17.82
C LYS A 138 6.52 -10.60 -18.62
N THR A 139 5.25 -10.37 -18.95
CA THR A 139 4.84 -9.25 -19.79
C THR A 139 4.33 -8.10 -18.93
N LEU A 140 4.89 -6.92 -19.16
CA LEU A 140 4.45 -5.68 -18.55
C LEU A 140 3.56 -4.90 -19.53
N SER A 141 2.49 -4.27 -19.03
CA SER A 141 1.56 -3.48 -19.83
C SER A 141 1.09 -2.26 -19.05
N LEU A 142 0.97 -1.11 -19.74
CA LEU A 142 0.32 0.09 -19.21
C LEU A 142 -1.20 -0.04 -19.40
N LEU A 143 -1.96 0.09 -18.31
CA LEU A 143 -3.43 0.01 -18.34
C LEU A 143 -4.08 1.39 -18.35
N LEU A 144 -3.59 2.31 -17.51
CA LEU A 144 -4.07 3.68 -17.42
C LEU A 144 -2.92 4.66 -17.21
N ASN A 145 -3.10 5.86 -17.74
CA ASN A 145 -2.26 7.04 -17.51
C ASN A 145 -3.15 8.21 -17.04
N GLY A 146 -2.53 9.34 -16.69
CA GLY A 146 -3.30 10.53 -16.31
C GLY A 146 -3.91 10.43 -14.92
N LEU A 147 -3.34 9.62 -14.03
CA LEU A 147 -3.83 9.44 -12.66
C LEU A 147 -3.18 10.47 -11.74
N SER A 148 -3.97 11.09 -10.87
CA SER A 148 -3.40 11.79 -9.72
C SER A 148 -2.94 10.78 -8.67
N GLY A 149 -1.74 10.98 -8.13
CA GLY A 149 -1.26 10.19 -7.01
C GLY A 149 -1.99 10.49 -5.69
N PRO A 150 -1.55 9.85 -4.58
CA PRO A 150 -2.09 10.14 -3.25
C PRO A 150 -1.96 11.63 -2.90
N LEU A 151 -2.88 12.15 -2.09
CA LEU A 151 -3.04 13.60 -1.82
C LEU A 151 -3.54 14.42 -3.02
N GLY A 152 -3.77 13.78 -4.17
CA GLY A 152 -4.37 14.36 -5.37
C GLY A 152 -5.90 14.49 -5.29
N VAL A 153 -6.56 14.32 -6.43
CA VAL A 153 -8.02 14.47 -6.56
C VAL A 153 -8.75 13.36 -5.81
N ALA A 154 -9.84 13.72 -5.13
CA ALA A 154 -10.65 12.83 -4.28
C ALA A 154 -11.54 11.85 -5.08
N ARG A 155 -10.95 11.06 -5.99
CA ARG A 155 -11.68 10.18 -6.92
C ARG A 155 -11.04 8.81 -7.01
N VAL A 156 -11.85 7.77 -6.81
CA VAL A 156 -11.47 6.38 -7.11
C VAL A 156 -11.96 6.04 -8.51
N ARG A 157 -11.07 5.47 -9.33
CA ARG A 157 -11.40 5.00 -10.68
C ARG A 157 -11.42 3.47 -10.72
N ARG A 158 -12.42 2.92 -11.41
CA ARG A 158 -12.48 1.50 -11.78
C ARG A 158 -11.89 1.33 -13.18
N TYR A 159 -11.03 0.32 -13.35
CA TYR A 159 -10.56 -0.13 -14.66
C TYR A 159 -11.07 -1.56 -14.91
N TRP A 160 -11.71 -1.78 -16.04
CA TRP A 160 -12.25 -3.08 -16.41
C TRP A 160 -11.16 -3.92 -17.08
N VAL A 161 -10.70 -4.96 -16.38
CA VAL A 161 -9.64 -5.85 -16.87
C VAL A 161 -10.14 -6.97 -17.79
N SER A 162 -11.44 -7.25 -17.78
CA SER A 162 -12.09 -8.32 -18.56
C SER A 162 -13.58 -8.00 -18.79
N GLY A 163 -14.25 -8.85 -19.59
CA GLY A 163 -15.67 -8.71 -19.93
C GLY A 163 -15.95 -7.68 -21.03
N PRO A 164 -17.22 -7.36 -21.31
CA PRO A 164 -17.61 -6.47 -22.42
C PRO A 164 -17.06 -5.05 -22.32
N LYS A 165 -16.72 -4.59 -21.10
CA LYS A 165 -16.12 -3.29 -20.83
C LYS A 165 -14.58 -3.33 -20.75
N ALA A 166 -13.93 -4.45 -21.07
CA ALA A 166 -12.48 -4.58 -20.94
C ALA A 166 -11.74 -3.41 -21.64
N GLY A 167 -10.77 -2.82 -20.94
CA GLY A 167 -10.01 -1.67 -21.41
C GLY A 167 -10.62 -0.31 -21.08
N PHE A 168 -11.89 -0.24 -20.66
CA PHE A 168 -12.53 1.01 -20.25
C PHE A 168 -12.27 1.31 -18.76
N SER A 169 -12.35 2.60 -18.43
CA SER A 169 -12.35 3.07 -17.04
C SER A 169 -13.47 4.05 -16.77
N GLU A 170 -13.93 4.08 -15.53
CA GLU A 170 -14.96 4.99 -15.05
C GLU A 170 -14.67 5.45 -13.61
N ILE A 171 -15.29 6.56 -13.20
CA ILE A 171 -15.24 6.96 -11.80
C ILE A 171 -16.12 5.98 -11.02
N LEU A 172 -15.54 5.33 -10.02
CA LEU A 172 -16.25 4.43 -9.13
C LEU A 172 -16.99 5.23 -8.06
N VAL A 173 -16.26 6.09 -7.35
CA VAL A 173 -16.77 6.86 -6.22
C VAL A 173 -15.94 8.14 -6.04
N ASN A 174 -16.59 9.22 -5.62
CA ASN A 174 -15.93 10.44 -5.15
C ASN A 174 -15.86 10.38 -3.62
N LEU A 175 -14.71 10.71 -3.05
CA LEU A 175 -14.45 10.67 -1.62
C LEU A 175 -14.36 12.11 -1.07
N PRO A 176 -14.53 12.34 0.25
CA PRO A 176 -14.49 13.69 0.83
C PRO A 176 -13.05 14.23 0.99
N GLY A 177 -12.05 13.38 0.83
CA GLY A 177 -10.63 13.71 0.94
C GLY A 177 -9.79 12.95 -0.07
N SER A 178 -8.49 13.09 0.03
CA SER A 178 -7.56 12.43 -0.89
C SER A 178 -7.34 10.98 -0.44
N PRO A 179 -7.75 9.99 -1.26
CA PRO A 179 -7.43 8.60 -1.00
C PRO A 179 -5.94 8.31 -1.22
N ASP A 180 -5.44 7.31 -0.51
CA ASP A 180 -4.14 6.67 -0.77
C ASP A 180 -4.36 5.20 -1.16
N ASN A 181 -3.89 4.21 -0.39
CA ASN A 181 -4.06 2.81 -0.75
C ASN A 181 -5.51 2.35 -0.62
N ILE A 182 -5.90 1.48 -1.56
CA ILE A 182 -7.18 0.78 -1.59
C ILE A 182 -6.89 -0.71 -1.39
N LYS A 183 -7.56 -1.34 -0.42
CA LYS A 183 -7.40 -2.76 -0.08
C LYS A 183 -8.71 -3.50 -0.17
N ARG A 184 -8.70 -4.64 -0.86
CA ARG A 184 -9.86 -5.52 -0.99
C ARG A 184 -10.17 -6.20 0.35
N THR A 185 -11.45 -6.31 0.69
CA THR A 185 -11.94 -7.09 1.82
C THR A 185 -12.17 -8.56 1.43
N ILE A 186 -12.43 -9.40 2.43
CA ILE A 186 -12.87 -10.78 2.22
C ILE A 186 -14.25 -10.85 1.50
N SER A 187 -15.16 -9.91 1.77
CA SER A 187 -16.46 -9.83 1.09
C SER A 187 -16.34 -9.41 -0.38
N GLY A 188 -15.21 -8.81 -0.77
CA GLY A 188 -14.97 -8.29 -2.10
C GLY A 188 -15.23 -6.81 -2.28
N ASP A 189 -15.60 -6.13 -1.20
CA ASP A 189 -15.58 -4.67 -1.11
C ASP A 189 -14.15 -4.14 -0.96
N PHE A 190 -14.02 -2.83 -0.75
CA PHE A 190 -12.74 -2.19 -0.59
C PHE A 190 -12.70 -1.28 0.63
N PHE A 191 -11.54 -1.14 1.26
CA PHE A 191 -11.24 -0.03 2.16
C PHE A 191 -10.26 0.91 1.48
N ALA A 192 -10.52 2.22 1.56
CA ALA A 192 -9.58 3.26 1.20
C ALA A 192 -9.15 4.04 2.44
N ALA A 193 -7.84 4.28 2.58
CA ALA A 193 -7.34 5.28 3.51
C ALA A 193 -7.57 6.67 2.92
N VAL A 194 -8.24 7.56 3.66
CA VAL A 194 -8.60 8.90 3.17
C VAL A 194 -8.14 9.95 4.17
N THR A 195 -7.34 10.89 3.69
CA THR A 195 -6.90 12.07 4.44
C THR A 195 -7.62 13.31 3.91
N ILE A 196 -8.23 14.09 4.80
CA ILE A 196 -8.78 15.41 4.50
C ILE A 196 -7.80 16.47 4.99
N LEU A 197 -7.30 17.29 4.07
CA LEU A 197 -6.31 18.33 4.32
C LEU A 197 -6.92 19.73 4.18
N ASN A 198 -6.50 20.65 5.04
CA ASN A 198 -6.66 22.07 4.76
C ASN A 198 -5.66 22.46 3.65
N ARG A 199 -6.16 22.86 2.48
CA ARG A 199 -5.33 23.17 1.30
C ARG A 199 -4.47 24.44 1.46
N GLN A 200 -4.75 25.30 2.43
CA GLN A 200 -3.98 26.52 2.70
C GLN A 200 -2.84 26.26 3.68
N THR A 201 -3.12 25.53 4.77
CA THR A 201 -2.12 25.24 5.81
C THR A 201 -1.40 23.91 5.61
N PHE A 202 -1.87 23.07 4.70
CA PHE A 202 -1.39 21.70 4.43
C PHE A 202 -1.48 20.77 5.66
N GLN A 203 -2.31 21.13 6.64
CA GLN A 203 -2.51 20.33 7.84
C GLN A 203 -3.66 19.34 7.66
N THR A 204 -3.49 18.14 8.23
CA THR A 204 -4.54 17.13 8.32
C THR A 204 -5.65 17.58 9.25
N THR A 205 -6.86 17.64 8.70
CA THR A 205 -8.09 17.96 9.44
C THR A 205 -8.85 16.70 9.85
N SER A 206 -8.77 15.64 9.05
CA SER A 206 -9.40 14.36 9.36
C SER A 206 -8.67 13.22 8.67
N SER A 207 -8.65 12.08 9.35
CA SER A 207 -8.15 10.81 8.82
C SER A 207 -9.23 9.76 9.00
N VAL A 208 -9.65 9.13 7.91
CA VAL A 208 -10.77 8.17 7.92
C VAL A 208 -10.47 6.95 7.03
N GLY A 209 -10.96 5.79 7.45
CA GLY A 209 -11.07 4.62 6.58
C GLY A 209 -12.46 4.56 5.96
N GLN A 210 -12.57 4.55 4.64
CA GLN A 210 -13.86 4.45 3.94
C GLN A 210 -14.03 3.07 3.32
N ARG A 211 -15.08 2.35 3.73
CA ARG A 211 -15.48 1.09 3.09
C ARG A 211 -16.34 1.41 1.87
N ILE A 212 -15.90 0.98 0.71
CA ILE A 212 -16.49 1.25 -0.59
C ILE A 212 -17.09 -0.05 -1.13
N ASN A 213 -18.37 -0.03 -1.45
CA ASN A 213 -19.01 -1.11 -2.18
C ASN A 213 -18.48 -1.13 -3.61
N GLY A 214 -17.81 -2.23 -3.93
CA GLY A 214 -17.11 -2.41 -5.19
C GLY A 214 -18.01 -2.40 -6.41
N ASP A 215 -19.28 -2.81 -6.28
CA ASP A 215 -20.23 -2.96 -7.37
C ASP A 215 -21.09 -1.71 -7.55
N LEU A 216 -21.64 -1.20 -6.44
CA LEU A 216 -22.55 -0.05 -6.37
C LEU A 216 -21.83 1.30 -6.49
N GLY A 217 -20.53 1.38 -6.18
CA GLY A 217 -19.78 2.64 -6.23
C GLY A 217 -20.15 3.64 -5.14
N ILE A 218 -20.49 3.15 -3.95
CA ILE A 218 -20.90 3.96 -2.79
C ILE A 218 -20.00 3.69 -1.58
N VAL A 219 -19.94 4.65 -0.66
CA VAL A 219 -19.33 4.46 0.66
C VAL A 219 -20.37 3.87 1.60
N GLU A 220 -20.15 2.64 2.08
CA GLU A 220 -21.07 1.94 2.99
C GLU A 220 -20.79 2.22 4.46
N ALA A 221 -19.53 2.46 4.80
CA ALA A 221 -19.12 2.73 6.17
C ALA A 221 -17.91 3.67 6.20
N THR A 222 -17.81 4.46 7.27
CA THR A 222 -16.66 5.32 7.54
C THR A 222 -16.17 5.06 8.96
N VAL A 223 -14.88 4.76 9.09
CA VAL A 223 -14.18 4.61 10.36
C VAL A 223 -13.44 5.91 10.64
N ASN A 224 -13.80 6.60 11.71
CA ASN A 224 -13.12 7.83 12.11
C ASN A 224 -11.84 7.52 12.88
N LEU A 225 -10.70 7.93 12.32
CA LEU A 225 -9.36 7.69 12.87
C LEU A 225 -8.69 9.02 13.26
N THR A 226 -9.42 10.14 13.22
CA THR A 226 -8.86 11.48 13.32
C THR A 226 -8.16 11.72 14.66
N ALA A 227 -8.76 11.28 15.76
CA ALA A 227 -8.19 11.48 17.09
C ALA A 227 -6.82 10.77 17.23
N GLN A 228 -6.72 9.56 16.70
CA GLN A 228 -5.51 8.72 16.79
C GLN A 228 -4.41 9.19 15.85
N TYR A 229 -4.78 9.77 14.70
CA TYR A 229 -3.84 10.25 13.69
C TYR A 229 -3.85 11.78 13.57
N THR A 230 -4.00 12.48 14.69
CA THR A 230 -3.94 13.95 14.72
C THR A 230 -2.63 14.42 14.09
N ASN A 231 -2.72 15.32 13.09
CA ASN A 231 -1.58 15.81 12.29
C ASN A 231 -0.77 14.73 11.56
N ASN A 232 -1.31 13.51 11.41
CA ASN A 232 -0.65 12.41 10.73
C ASN A 232 -1.44 11.95 9.52
N LEU A 233 -0.71 11.58 8.47
CA LEU A 233 -1.27 10.99 7.26
C LEU A 233 -1.41 9.47 7.45
N ILE A 234 -2.53 8.95 6.97
CA ILE A 234 -2.74 7.51 6.82
C ILE A 234 -2.59 7.13 5.35
N SER A 235 -1.87 6.05 5.09
CA SER A 235 -1.67 5.51 3.75
C SER A 235 -2.49 4.25 3.49
N GLU A 236 -2.86 3.51 4.54
CA GLU A 236 -3.52 2.21 4.38
C GLU A 236 -4.53 1.90 5.48
N VAL A 237 -5.65 1.30 5.08
CA VAL A 237 -6.64 0.66 5.95
C VAL A 237 -6.92 -0.71 5.38
N GLN A 238 -6.51 -1.76 6.08
CA GLN A 238 -6.68 -3.14 5.61
C GLN A 238 -7.48 -3.97 6.61
N GLU A 239 -8.56 -4.57 6.14
CA GLU A 239 -9.30 -5.58 6.90
C GLU A 239 -8.60 -6.93 6.79
N PHE A 240 -8.32 -7.56 7.94
CA PHE A 240 -7.80 -8.90 8.01
C PHE A 240 -8.26 -9.61 9.30
N LEU A 241 -8.87 -10.78 9.14
CA LEU A 241 -9.40 -11.60 10.25
C LEU A 241 -10.27 -10.81 11.24
N GLY A 242 -11.18 -9.97 10.71
CA GLY A 242 -12.11 -9.17 11.51
C GLY A 242 -11.48 -7.98 12.23
N LYS A 243 -10.22 -7.64 11.93
CA LYS A 243 -9.51 -6.48 12.44
C LYS A 243 -9.16 -5.51 11.33
N LEU A 244 -9.06 -4.23 11.66
CA LEU A 244 -8.57 -3.17 10.78
C LEU A 244 -7.15 -2.80 11.17
N TYR A 245 -6.23 -3.01 10.24
CA TYR A 245 -4.83 -2.62 10.33
C TYR A 245 -4.65 -1.28 9.63
N ILE A 246 -4.14 -0.29 10.36
CA ILE A 246 -3.97 1.07 9.85
C ILE A 246 -2.49 1.37 9.70
N GLY A 247 -2.06 1.61 8.45
CA GLY A 247 -0.72 2.03 8.10
C GLY A 247 -0.65 3.56 7.98
N PRO A 248 0.17 4.24 8.80
CA PRO A 248 0.46 5.65 8.59
C PRO A 248 1.66 5.86 7.67
N SER A 249 1.67 7.03 7.00
CA SER A 249 2.84 7.49 6.25
C SER A 249 3.72 8.46 7.03
N THR A 250 3.22 9.04 8.13
CA THR A 250 3.98 10.01 8.96
C THR A 250 4.08 9.64 10.44
N ALA A 251 3.20 8.78 10.95
CA ALA A 251 3.26 8.37 12.34
C ALA A 251 4.25 7.21 12.54
N SER A 252 4.83 7.11 13.74
CA SER A 252 5.84 6.10 14.12
C SER A 252 5.26 4.83 14.75
N PHE A 253 3.96 4.60 14.58
CA PHE A 253 3.24 3.45 15.15
C PHE A 253 2.26 2.87 14.14
N VAL A 254 1.88 1.60 14.31
CA VAL A 254 0.76 0.97 13.58
C VAL A 254 -0.38 0.76 14.57
N SER A 255 -1.62 0.92 14.11
CA SER A 255 -2.79 0.63 14.94
C SER A 255 -3.57 -0.56 14.39
N VAL A 256 -4.12 -1.35 15.30
CA VAL A 256 -4.99 -2.49 14.98
C VAL A 256 -6.27 -2.34 15.79
N TYR A 257 -7.41 -2.24 15.10
CA TYR A 257 -8.73 -2.12 15.71
C TYR A 257 -9.50 -3.42 15.49
N GLY A 258 -10.21 -3.89 16.51
CA GLY A 258 -11.05 -5.07 16.44
C GLY A 258 -12.12 -5.05 17.51
N PRO A 259 -13.11 -5.95 17.43
CA PRO A 259 -14.08 -6.16 18.50
C PRO A 259 -13.41 -6.62 19.81
#